data_AF-A0A8C2MXJ7-F1
#
_entry.id   AF-A0A8C2MXJ7-F1
#
_cell.length_a   1.000
_cell.length_b   1.000
_cell.length_c   1.000
_cell.angle_alpha   90.00
_cell.angle_beta   90.00
_cell.angle_gamma   90.00
#
_symmetry.space_group_name_H-M   'P 1'
#
loop_
_entity.id
_entity.type
_entity.pdbx_description
1 polymer ?
#
loop_
_entity_poly.entity_id
_entity_poly.type
_entity_poly.pdbx_seq_one_letter_code
_entity_poly.pdbx_strand_id
1 'polypeptide(L)'
;MSASGVAVSDGVIKVFNDMKVRKSSTPEEVKKRKKAVLFCLSEDKKNIILEEGKEILVGDVGQTVDDPYTTFVKMLPDKDCRYALYDATYETKESKKEDLVFIFWAPESAPLKSKMIYASSKDAIKKKLTGIKHELQANCYEEVKDRCTLAEKLGGSAVISLEAPCLEHLAAPDLLMGVAGCPFSCQTGGAGGIPAGGG
;
A
#
# COMPACT_ATOMS: atom_id res chain seq x y z
N MET A 1 -24.54 -3.34 -24.80
CA MET A 1 -24.26 -1.89 -24.92
C MET A 1 -24.59 -1.25 -23.57
N SER A 2 -23.61 -1.10 -22.69
CA SER A 2 -23.82 -0.44 -21.38
C SER A 2 -23.26 0.98 -21.48
N ALA A 3 -24.04 1.89 -22.07
CA ALA A 3 -23.68 3.29 -22.18
C ALA A 3 -24.29 4.04 -20.98
N SER A 4 -23.68 3.91 -19.80
CA SER A 4 -23.93 4.86 -18.74
C SER A 4 -23.19 6.14 -19.10
N GLY A 5 -23.90 7.23 -19.33
CA GLY A 5 -23.35 8.56 -19.66
C GLY A 5 -22.65 9.23 -18.49
N VAL A 6 -21.83 8.47 -17.75
CA VAL A 6 -21.09 8.96 -16.59
C VAL A 6 -19.73 9.47 -17.05
N ALA A 7 -19.51 10.76 -16.80
CA ALA A 7 -18.25 11.43 -17.06
C ALA A 7 -17.27 11.22 -15.89
N VAL A 8 -15.99 11.30 -16.18
CA VAL A 8 -14.93 11.25 -15.16
C VAL A 8 -14.40 12.67 -15.01
N SER A 9 -14.42 13.21 -13.79
CA SER A 9 -13.89 14.53 -13.51
C SER A 9 -12.38 14.57 -13.78
N ASP A 10 -11.89 15.69 -14.32
CA ASP A 10 -10.47 15.92 -14.57
C ASP A 10 -9.61 15.78 -13.30
N GLY A 11 -10.18 16.03 -12.11
CA GLY A 11 -9.51 15.80 -10.84
C GLY A 11 -9.10 14.34 -10.63
N VAL A 12 -9.94 13.39 -11.03
CA VAL A 12 -9.66 11.94 -10.94
C VAL A 12 -8.52 11.57 -11.89
N ILE A 13 -8.55 12.09 -13.11
CA ILE A 13 -7.52 11.85 -14.13
C ILE A 13 -6.18 12.44 -13.69
N LYS A 14 -6.20 13.65 -13.12
CA LYS A 14 -5.01 14.31 -12.59
C LYS A 14 -4.37 13.49 -11.46
N VAL A 15 -5.17 13.04 -10.50
CA VAL A 15 -4.70 12.20 -9.38
C VAL A 15 -4.14 10.87 -9.87
N PHE A 16 -4.81 10.22 -10.82
CA PHE A 16 -4.30 8.98 -11.41
C PHE A 16 -2.94 9.18 -12.10
N ASN A 17 -2.81 10.23 -12.91
CA ASN A 17 -1.55 10.53 -13.58
C ASN A 17 -0.44 10.87 -12.57
N ASP A 18 -0.76 11.59 -11.51
CA ASP A 18 0.17 11.91 -10.43
C ASP A 18 0.69 10.65 -9.73
N MET A 19 -0.21 9.73 -9.37
CA MET A 19 0.15 8.43 -8.78
C MET A 19 1.00 7.58 -9.73
N LYS A 20 0.72 7.64 -11.04
CA LYS A 20 1.40 6.86 -12.08
C LYS A 20 2.79 7.40 -12.44
N VAL A 21 2.95 8.71 -12.58
CA VAL A 21 4.18 9.33 -13.11
C VAL A 21 5.29 9.40 -12.05
N ARG A 22 5.01 9.08 -10.78
CA ARG A 22 6.00 9.09 -9.67
C ARG A 22 6.94 10.30 -9.78
N LYS A 23 6.38 11.50 -9.83
CA LYS A 23 7.16 12.73 -9.74
C LYS A 23 7.60 12.92 -8.30
N SER A 24 8.67 12.27 -7.92
CA SER A 24 9.23 12.43 -6.57
C SER A 24 10.74 12.48 -6.65
N SER A 25 11.25 13.69 -6.87
CA SER A 25 12.70 13.98 -6.84
C SER A 25 13.16 14.43 -5.46
N THR A 26 12.24 14.88 -4.60
CA THR A 26 12.53 15.34 -3.23
C THR A 26 11.78 14.50 -2.20
N PRO A 27 12.35 14.27 -1.00
CA PRO A 27 11.73 13.47 0.05
C PRO A 27 10.40 14.04 0.56
N GLU A 28 10.17 15.35 0.42
CA GLU A 28 8.90 15.99 0.78
C GLU A 28 7.77 15.67 -0.20
N GLU A 29 8.08 15.55 -1.50
CA GLU A 29 7.10 15.16 -2.52
C GLU A 29 6.76 13.67 -2.44
N VAL A 30 7.72 12.81 -2.09
CA VAL A 30 7.45 11.38 -1.82
C VAL A 30 6.39 11.25 -0.73
N LYS A 31 6.49 12.04 0.35
CA LYS A 31 5.51 12.01 1.45
C LYS A 31 4.11 12.47 1.02
N LYS A 32 4.02 13.43 0.10
CA LYS A 32 2.75 13.92 -0.47
C LYS A 32 2.15 13.01 -1.53
N ARG A 33 2.87 11.95 -1.93
CA ARG A 33 2.36 10.97 -2.88
C ARG A 33 1.14 10.28 -2.28
N LYS A 34 0.10 10.11 -3.08
CA LYS A 34 -1.10 9.39 -2.63
C LYS A 34 -0.85 7.89 -2.72
N LYS A 35 -0.98 7.20 -1.59
CA LYS A 35 -0.92 5.74 -1.47
C LYS A 35 -2.26 5.12 -1.84
N ALA A 36 -3.34 5.68 -1.33
CA ALA A 36 -4.70 5.24 -1.63
C ALA A 36 -5.61 6.45 -1.82
N VAL A 37 -6.55 6.35 -2.76
CA VAL A 37 -7.56 7.39 -2.99
C VAL A 37 -8.91 6.77 -3.25
N LEU A 38 -9.95 7.35 -2.67
CA LEU A 38 -11.34 6.95 -2.88
C LEU A 38 -12.03 7.91 -3.84
N PHE A 39 -12.86 7.33 -4.71
CA PHE A 39 -13.69 8.03 -5.66
C PHE A 39 -15.15 7.65 -5.45
N CYS A 40 -16.00 8.61 -5.79
CA CYS A 40 -17.43 8.50 -5.63
C CYS A 40 -18.14 9.03 -6.85
N LEU A 41 -19.38 8.59 -7.02
CA LEU A 41 -20.29 9.25 -7.93
C LEU A 41 -20.84 10.50 -7.24
N SER A 42 -20.88 11.61 -7.98
CA SER A 42 -21.61 12.82 -7.61
C SER A 42 -23.07 12.50 -7.29
N GLU A 43 -23.77 13.40 -6.60
CA GLU A 43 -25.20 13.24 -6.27
C GLU A 43 -26.06 12.94 -7.50
N ASP A 44 -25.75 13.56 -8.64
CA ASP A 44 -26.40 13.33 -9.93
C ASP A 44 -26.13 11.95 -10.55
N LYS A 45 -25.16 11.21 -10.01
CA LYS A 45 -24.68 9.91 -10.48
C LYS A 45 -24.18 9.92 -11.94
N LYS A 46 -23.84 11.10 -12.44
CA LYS A 46 -23.35 11.37 -13.80
C LYS A 46 -21.87 11.71 -13.86
N ASN A 47 -21.23 11.97 -12.73
CA ASN A 47 -19.83 12.34 -12.67
C ASN A 47 -19.13 11.50 -11.62
N ILE A 48 -17.94 10.98 -11.93
CA ILE A 48 -17.05 10.37 -10.94
C ILE A 48 -16.09 11.45 -10.46
N ILE A 49 -16.14 11.70 -9.15
CA ILE A 49 -15.34 12.71 -8.45
C ILE A 49 -14.47 12.04 -7.38
N LEU A 50 -13.44 12.74 -6.95
CA LEU A 50 -12.60 12.30 -5.83
C LEU A 50 -13.33 12.61 -4.52
N GLU A 51 -13.32 11.67 -3.59
CA GLU A 51 -13.87 11.90 -2.25
C GLU A 51 -12.83 12.60 -1.38
N GLU A 52 -13.05 13.89 -1.13
CA GLU A 52 -12.17 14.69 -0.29
C GLU A 52 -12.14 14.14 1.15
N GLY A 53 -10.94 14.03 1.73
CA GLY A 53 -10.73 13.48 3.08
C GLY A 53 -10.68 11.95 3.17
N LYS A 54 -10.87 11.23 2.06
CA LYS A 54 -10.72 9.76 2.00
C LYS A 54 -9.54 9.35 1.12
N GLU A 55 -8.36 9.89 1.43
CA GLU A 55 -7.09 9.54 0.81
C GLU A 55 -6.03 9.23 1.86
N ILE A 56 -5.10 8.33 1.52
CA ILE A 56 -3.93 7.99 2.34
C ILE A 56 -2.71 8.49 1.59
N LEU A 57 -1.84 9.24 2.26
CA LEU A 57 -0.56 9.64 1.70
C LEU A 57 0.53 8.62 2.09
N VAL A 58 1.53 8.47 1.23
CA VAL A 58 2.69 7.61 1.50
C VAL A 58 3.45 8.11 2.74
N GLY A 59 3.48 9.42 2.98
CA GLY A 59 4.13 10.00 4.16
C GLY A 59 3.46 9.69 5.48
N ASP A 60 2.15 9.36 5.48
CA ASP A 60 1.43 8.91 6.68
C ASP A 60 1.79 7.46 7.04
N VAL A 61 2.17 6.66 6.05
CA VAL A 61 2.58 5.26 6.23
C VAL A 61 3.89 5.20 7.02
N GLY A 62 3.85 4.58 8.20
CA GLY A 62 4.98 4.48 9.12
C GLY A 62 5.17 5.70 10.05
N GLN A 63 4.30 6.71 9.98
CA GLN A 63 4.24 7.80 10.97
C GLN A 63 2.95 7.76 11.79
N THR A 64 1.81 7.93 11.11
CA THR A 64 0.47 8.00 11.71
C THR A 64 -0.36 6.76 11.40
N VAL A 65 0.01 6.06 10.33
CA VAL A 65 -0.65 4.86 9.84
C VAL A 65 0.36 3.72 9.78
N ASP A 66 0.28 2.79 10.73
CA ASP A 66 1.11 1.57 10.71
C ASP A 66 0.75 0.67 9.53
N ASP A 67 -0.55 0.45 9.30
CA ASP A 67 -1.06 -0.39 8.22
C ASP A 67 -1.96 0.41 7.26
N PRO A 68 -1.44 0.82 6.08
CA PRO A 68 -2.23 1.58 5.10
C PRO A 68 -3.41 0.77 4.58
N TYR A 69 -3.25 -0.54 4.37
CA TYR A 69 -4.36 -1.40 3.96
C TYR A 69 -5.50 -1.43 4.98
N THR A 70 -5.17 -1.62 6.27
CA THR A 70 -6.19 -1.67 7.32
C THR A 70 -6.92 -0.34 7.44
N THR A 71 -6.19 0.78 7.35
CA THR A 71 -6.79 2.13 7.34
C THR A 71 -7.66 2.35 6.11
N PHE A 72 -7.22 1.89 4.94
CA PHE A 72 -7.99 1.93 3.71
C PHE A 72 -9.32 1.19 3.85
N VAL A 73 -9.30 -0.03 4.38
CA VAL A 73 -10.51 -0.83 4.61
C VAL A 73 -11.46 -0.15 5.60
N LYS A 74 -10.94 0.53 6.63
CA LYS A 74 -11.75 1.31 7.59
C LYS A 74 -12.43 2.54 6.96
N MET A 75 -11.88 3.09 5.87
CA MET A 75 -12.48 4.23 5.18
C MET A 75 -13.63 3.85 4.25
N LEU A 76 -13.74 2.57 3.88
CA LEU A 76 -14.79 2.05 3.01
C LEU A 76 -16.14 2.06 3.74
N PRO A 77 -17.22 2.59 3.12
CA PRO A 77 -18.56 2.62 3.71
C PRO A 77 -19.30 1.30 3.52
N ASP A 78 -20.13 0.87 4.47
CA ASP A 78 -20.87 -0.41 4.40
C ASP A 78 -22.15 -0.30 3.56
N LYS A 79 -22.74 0.88 3.49
CA LYS A 79 -24.01 1.14 2.78
C LYS A 79 -23.85 1.77 1.41
N ASP A 80 -22.62 1.99 0.96
CA ASP A 80 -22.33 2.66 -0.30
C ASP A 80 -21.22 1.98 -1.08
N CYS A 81 -21.34 2.05 -2.41
CA CYS A 81 -20.29 1.60 -3.31
C CYS A 81 -19.28 2.72 -3.52
N ARG A 82 -18.01 2.37 -3.72
CA ARG A 82 -16.92 3.32 -4.01
C ARG A 82 -15.94 2.70 -4.98
N TYR A 83 -15.27 3.55 -5.75
CA TYR A 83 -14.05 3.11 -6.43
C TYR A 83 -12.85 3.58 -5.61
N ALA A 84 -11.77 2.84 -5.69
CA ALA A 84 -10.51 3.27 -5.12
C ALA A 84 -9.35 2.92 -6.04
N LEU A 85 -8.31 3.72 -5.93
CA LEU A 85 -6.99 3.35 -6.42
C LEU A 85 -6.09 3.11 -5.22
N TYR A 86 -5.41 1.99 -5.26
CA TYR A 86 -4.47 1.58 -4.25
C TYR A 86 -3.12 1.32 -4.91
N ASP A 87 -2.09 2.04 -4.49
CA ASP A 87 -0.71 1.72 -4.88
C ASP A 87 -0.22 0.60 -3.97
N ALA A 88 -0.31 -0.64 -4.45
CA ALA A 88 0.13 -1.80 -3.69
C ALA A 88 1.64 -1.99 -3.88
N THR A 89 2.38 -1.91 -2.78
CA THR A 89 3.80 -2.26 -2.75
C THR A 89 3.93 -3.70 -2.31
N TYR A 90 4.57 -4.54 -3.11
CA TYR A 90 4.73 -5.96 -2.82
C TYR A 90 6.14 -6.42 -3.17
N GLU A 91 6.65 -7.37 -2.43
CA GLU A 91 7.96 -7.96 -2.65
C GLU A 91 7.79 -9.35 -3.29
N THR A 92 8.50 -9.56 -4.40
CA THR A 92 8.64 -10.89 -5.00
C THR A 92 10.03 -11.44 -4.71
N LYS A 93 10.24 -12.72 -5.03
CA LYS A 93 11.55 -13.40 -4.90
C LYS A 93 12.72 -12.67 -5.55
N GLU A 94 12.41 -11.80 -6.51
CA GLU A 94 13.41 -11.16 -7.35
C GLU A 94 13.61 -9.69 -6.98
N SER A 95 12.55 -8.98 -6.60
CA SER A 95 12.60 -7.53 -6.31
C SER A 95 11.31 -7.02 -5.65
N LYS A 96 11.40 -5.85 -5.04
CA LYS A 96 10.25 -5.05 -4.62
C LYS A 96 9.60 -4.39 -5.84
N LYS A 97 8.27 -4.52 -5.97
CA LYS A 97 7.45 -3.96 -7.03
C LYS A 97 6.33 -3.11 -6.45
N GLU A 98 5.85 -2.19 -7.27
CA GLU A 98 4.76 -1.29 -6.92
C GLU A 98 3.84 -1.21 -8.13
N ASP A 99 2.60 -1.67 -7.97
CA ASP A 99 1.59 -1.63 -9.01
C ASP A 99 0.30 -0.97 -8.49
N LEU A 100 -0.31 -0.18 -9.37
CA LEU A 100 -1.60 0.45 -9.11
C LEU A 100 -2.72 -0.58 -9.30
N VAL A 101 -3.51 -0.76 -8.25
CA VAL A 101 -4.67 -1.63 -8.21
C VAL A 101 -5.93 -0.78 -8.18
N PHE A 102 -6.82 -1.01 -9.14
CA PHE A 102 -8.16 -0.45 -9.12
C PHE A 102 -9.07 -1.33 -8.28
N ILE A 103 -9.55 -0.82 -7.17
CA ILE A 103 -10.45 -1.53 -6.26
C ILE A 103 -11.87 -1.04 -6.49
N PHE A 104 -12.78 -1.95 -6.82
CA PHE A 104 -14.20 -1.69 -6.89
C PHE A 104 -14.90 -2.25 -5.65
N TRP A 105 -15.29 -1.35 -4.77
CA TRP A 105 -16.00 -1.68 -3.53
C TRP A 105 -17.51 -1.60 -3.76
N ALA A 106 -18.20 -2.73 -3.61
CA ALA A 106 -19.64 -2.84 -3.80
C ALA A 106 -20.28 -3.74 -2.73
N PRO A 107 -20.48 -3.23 -1.51
CA PRO A 107 -20.91 -4.05 -0.38
C PRO A 107 -22.32 -4.59 -0.58
N GLU A 108 -22.62 -5.80 -0.10
CA GLU A 108 -23.95 -6.38 -0.25
C GLU A 108 -25.08 -5.52 0.34
N SER A 109 -24.80 -4.80 1.42
CA SER A 109 -25.74 -3.87 2.06
C SER A 109 -26.01 -2.58 1.26
N ALA A 110 -25.22 -2.26 0.24
CA ALA A 110 -25.46 -1.07 -0.60
C ALA A 110 -26.72 -1.22 -1.48
N PRO A 111 -27.44 -0.11 -1.74
CA PRO A 111 -28.65 -0.13 -2.53
C PRO A 111 -28.37 -0.59 -3.96
N LEU A 112 -29.22 -1.50 -4.46
CA LEU A 112 -29.08 -2.11 -5.80
C LEU A 112 -28.96 -1.06 -6.92
N LYS A 113 -29.70 0.06 -6.81
CA LYS A 113 -29.60 1.17 -7.78
C LYS A 113 -28.19 1.76 -7.82
N SER A 114 -27.54 1.97 -6.68
CA SER A 114 -26.16 2.47 -6.64
C SER A 114 -25.22 1.43 -7.24
N LYS A 115 -25.31 0.16 -6.83
CA LYS A 115 -24.49 -0.92 -7.42
C LYS A 115 -24.59 -0.99 -8.93
N MET A 116 -25.81 -0.89 -9.48
CA MET A 116 -26.01 -0.91 -10.93
C MET A 116 -25.34 0.28 -11.62
N ILE A 117 -25.44 1.49 -11.06
CA ILE A 117 -24.83 2.68 -11.66
C ILE A 117 -23.30 2.60 -11.56
N TYR A 118 -22.76 2.19 -10.41
CA TYR A 118 -21.32 1.97 -10.25
C TYR A 118 -20.82 0.84 -11.16
N ALA A 119 -21.51 -0.28 -11.27
CA ALA A 119 -21.12 -1.34 -12.21
C ALA A 119 -21.14 -0.83 -13.66
N SER A 120 -22.16 -0.06 -14.04
CA SER A 120 -22.31 0.49 -15.39
C SER A 120 -21.31 1.61 -15.70
N SER A 121 -20.83 2.33 -14.68
CA SER A 121 -19.85 3.42 -14.81
C SER A 121 -18.41 2.94 -14.70
N LYS A 122 -18.19 1.68 -14.32
CA LYS A 122 -16.86 1.07 -14.18
C LYS A 122 -16.06 1.19 -15.48
N ASP A 123 -16.69 0.90 -16.62
CA ASP A 123 -16.04 0.99 -17.93
C ASP A 123 -15.62 2.42 -18.29
N ALA A 124 -16.40 3.43 -17.89
CA ALA A 124 -16.08 4.83 -18.16
C ALA A 124 -14.80 5.28 -17.43
N ILE A 125 -14.68 4.95 -16.14
CA ILE A 125 -13.47 5.25 -15.37
C ILE A 125 -12.28 4.41 -15.84
N LYS A 126 -12.45 3.10 -16.05
CA LYS A 126 -11.37 2.24 -16.58
C LYS A 126 -10.83 2.75 -17.91
N LYS A 127 -11.68 3.25 -18.80
CA LYS A 127 -11.27 3.82 -20.08
C LYS A 127 -10.45 5.11 -19.93
N LYS A 128 -10.62 5.86 -18.84
CA LYS A 128 -9.82 7.05 -18.53
C LYS A 128 -8.54 6.71 -17.77
N LEU A 129 -8.59 5.71 -16.90
CA LEU A 129 -7.46 5.19 -16.14
C LEU A 129 -6.62 4.20 -16.98
N THR A 130 -6.07 4.66 -18.10
CA THR A 130 -5.32 3.81 -19.02
C THR A 130 -3.96 3.39 -18.44
N GLY A 131 -3.76 2.07 -18.30
CA GLY A 131 -2.51 1.48 -17.81
C GLY A 131 -2.60 0.80 -16.45
N ILE A 132 -3.79 0.70 -15.84
CA ILE A 132 -4.01 -0.16 -14.68
C ILE A 132 -3.98 -1.61 -15.13
N LYS A 133 -3.08 -2.39 -14.55
CA LYS A 133 -2.93 -3.82 -14.85
C LYS A 133 -3.79 -4.70 -13.95
N HIS A 134 -4.05 -4.24 -12.72
CA HIS A 134 -4.71 -5.02 -11.69
C HIS A 134 -6.04 -4.37 -11.30
N GLU A 135 -7.12 -5.14 -11.41
CA GLU A 135 -8.43 -4.76 -10.87
C GLU A 135 -8.85 -5.77 -9.80
N LEU A 136 -9.30 -5.26 -8.66
CA LEU A 136 -9.85 -6.01 -7.55
C LEU A 136 -11.31 -5.60 -7.39
N GLN A 137 -12.21 -6.56 -7.26
CA GLN A 137 -13.59 -6.31 -6.91
C GLN A 137 -13.84 -6.94 -5.55
N ALA A 138 -14.43 -6.18 -4.64
CA ALA A 138 -14.79 -6.66 -3.32
C ALA A 138 -16.25 -6.35 -2.99
N ASN A 139 -16.96 -7.36 -2.50
CA ASN A 139 -18.36 -7.29 -2.11
C ASN A 139 -18.59 -7.32 -0.58
N CYS A 140 -17.56 -7.65 0.18
CA CYS A 140 -17.62 -7.78 1.63
C CYS A 140 -16.31 -7.33 2.28
N TYR A 141 -16.40 -6.88 3.55
CA TYR A 141 -15.23 -6.40 4.29
C TYR A 141 -14.20 -7.48 4.49
N GLU A 142 -14.63 -8.74 4.63
CA GLU A 142 -13.74 -9.88 4.80
C GLU A 142 -12.88 -10.08 3.54
N GLU A 143 -13.48 -9.99 2.36
CA GLU A 143 -12.80 -10.14 1.07
C GLU A 143 -11.82 -8.99 0.81
N VAL A 144 -12.21 -7.74 1.09
CA VAL A 144 -11.27 -6.60 0.93
C VAL A 144 -10.23 -6.55 2.04
N LYS A 145 -10.51 -7.04 3.25
CA LYS A 145 -9.52 -7.06 4.34
C LYS A 145 -8.48 -8.15 4.13
N ASP A 146 -8.85 -9.20 3.41
CA ASP A 146 -7.98 -10.32 3.14
C ASP A 146 -6.81 -9.90 2.22
N ARG A 147 -5.60 -9.97 2.78
CA ARG A 147 -4.37 -9.61 2.06
C ARG A 147 -4.03 -10.64 0.98
N CYS A 148 -4.49 -11.88 1.14
CA CYS A 148 -4.27 -12.92 0.14
C CYS A 148 -5.01 -12.57 -1.16
N THR A 149 -6.24 -12.10 -1.08
CA THR A 149 -7.03 -11.68 -2.25
C THR A 149 -6.32 -10.59 -3.06
N LEU A 150 -5.70 -9.63 -2.39
CA LEU A 150 -4.88 -8.60 -3.05
C LEU A 150 -3.58 -9.19 -3.63
N ALA A 151 -2.87 -10.03 -2.88
CA ALA A 151 -1.64 -10.68 -3.34
C ALA A 151 -1.88 -11.58 -4.56
N GLU A 152 -2.99 -12.33 -4.58
CA GLU A 152 -3.46 -13.12 -5.71
C GLU A 152 -3.65 -12.26 -6.96
N LYS A 153 -4.21 -11.06 -6.78
CA LYS A 153 -4.41 -10.16 -7.90
C LYS A 153 -3.12 -9.57 -8.46
N LEU A 154 -2.12 -9.32 -7.61
CA LEU A 154 -0.83 -8.73 -7.98
C LEU A 154 0.14 -9.72 -8.61
N GLY A 155 0.13 -10.97 -8.16
CA GLY A 155 1.05 -11.99 -8.67
C GLY A 155 0.90 -13.38 -8.06
N GLY A 156 -0.13 -13.62 -7.24
CA GLY A 156 -0.37 -14.92 -6.61
C GLY A 156 0.84 -15.42 -5.84
N SER A 157 1.25 -16.63 -6.16
CA SER A 157 2.34 -17.34 -5.48
C SER A 157 3.71 -16.69 -5.63
N ALA A 158 3.87 -15.69 -6.50
CA ALA A 158 5.13 -14.95 -6.66
C ALA A 158 5.31 -13.84 -5.61
N VAL A 159 4.24 -13.43 -4.93
CA VAL A 159 4.26 -12.40 -3.90
C VAL A 159 4.66 -13.02 -2.57
N ILE A 160 5.77 -12.57 -1.99
CA ILE A 160 6.28 -13.03 -0.70
C ILE A 160 5.73 -12.15 0.43
N SER A 161 5.63 -10.85 0.20
CA SER A 161 5.18 -9.89 1.20
C SER A 161 4.40 -8.76 0.55
N LEU A 162 3.32 -8.37 1.20
CA LEU A 162 2.46 -7.27 0.77
C LEU A 162 2.57 -6.16 1.82
N GLU A 163 2.94 -4.97 1.36
CA GLU A 163 3.14 -3.79 2.21
C GLU A 163 4.17 -3.99 3.31
N ALA A 164 5.31 -4.57 2.92
CA ALA A 164 6.47 -4.56 3.81
C ALA A 164 6.73 -3.10 4.23
N PRO A 165 6.83 -2.79 5.54
CA PRO A 165 7.34 -1.50 5.95
C PRO A 165 8.68 -1.32 5.26
N CYS A 166 8.93 -0.15 4.68
CA CYS A 166 10.26 0.18 4.17
C CYS A 166 11.24 0.13 5.35
N LEU A 167 11.78 -1.05 5.67
CA LEU A 167 12.92 -1.18 6.55
C LEU A 167 14.19 -0.92 5.74
N GLU A 168 14.27 0.24 5.08
CA GLU A 168 15.55 0.88 4.85
C GLU A 168 15.97 1.55 6.17
N HIS A 169 16.36 0.73 7.15
CA HIS A 169 17.25 1.16 8.24
C HIS A 169 18.01 0.05 8.97
N LEU A 170 18.11 -1.18 8.45
CA LEU A 170 19.06 -2.16 9.00
C LEU A 170 19.83 -2.85 7.87
N ALA A 171 20.46 -2.05 7.02
CA ALA A 171 21.74 -2.41 6.44
C ALA A 171 22.76 -1.39 6.94
N ALA A 172 23.35 -1.66 8.11
CA ALA A 172 24.74 -1.34 8.30
C ALA A 172 25.52 -2.53 7.72
N PRO A 173 26.18 -2.41 6.56
CA PRO A 173 27.16 -3.38 6.13
C PRO A 173 28.51 -2.93 6.71
N ASP A 174 28.88 -3.40 7.90
CA ASP A 174 30.30 -3.53 8.20
C ASP A 174 30.56 -4.60 9.29
N LEU A 175 31.45 -5.51 8.93
CA LEU A 175 32.23 -6.40 9.79
C LEU A 175 31.54 -7.59 10.48
N LEU A 176 31.56 -8.74 9.80
CA LEU A 176 32.31 -9.90 10.32
C LEU A 176 32.63 -10.92 9.23
N MET A 177 33.64 -10.62 8.41
CA MET A 177 34.42 -11.68 7.74
C MET A 177 35.53 -12.11 8.70
N GLY A 178 35.55 -13.40 9.05
CA GLY A 178 36.81 -14.11 9.21
C GLY A 178 37.30 -14.42 10.64
N VAL A 179 37.08 -15.68 11.01
CA VAL A 179 38.05 -16.63 11.59
C VAL A 179 38.84 -16.28 12.87
N ALA A 180 38.53 -17.01 13.95
CA ALA A 180 39.47 -17.72 14.84
C ALA A 180 38.63 -18.23 16.04
N GLY A 181 38.31 -19.51 16.12
CA GLY A 181 39.23 -20.46 16.73
C GLY A 181 38.98 -20.52 18.23
N CYS A 182 38.16 -21.48 18.67
CA CYS A 182 38.25 -22.01 20.03
C CYS A 182 39.71 -22.43 20.28
N PRO A 183 40.24 -22.30 21.50
CA PRO A 183 40.11 -23.46 22.39
C PRO A 183 40.09 -23.15 23.91
N PHE A 184 39.50 -24.11 24.63
CA PHE A 184 39.93 -24.69 25.93
C PHE A 184 40.24 -23.85 27.18
N SER A 185 39.50 -24.21 28.24
CA SER A 185 39.95 -24.59 29.60
C SER A 185 41.20 -23.95 30.23
N CYS A 186 41.03 -23.40 31.43
CA CYS A 186 41.60 -23.86 32.72
C CYS A 186 41.48 -22.72 33.75
N GLN A 187 40.67 -22.87 34.80
CA GLN A 187 41.07 -23.34 36.13
C GLN A 187 42.08 -22.43 36.87
N THR A 188 41.57 -21.85 37.96
CA THR A 188 42.19 -21.72 39.31
C THR A 188 43.62 -21.20 39.46
N GLY A 189 43.80 -20.26 40.40
CA GLY A 189 45.04 -20.19 41.19
C GLY A 189 45.36 -18.79 41.69
N GLY A 190 45.39 -18.65 43.02
CA GLY A 190 45.70 -17.39 43.71
C GLY A 190 47.19 -17.07 43.83
N ALA A 191 47.40 -15.97 44.58
CA ALA A 191 48.52 -15.65 45.48
C ALA A 191 49.71 -14.79 44.98
N GLY A 192 50.01 -13.79 45.82
CA GLY A 192 51.31 -13.08 45.96
C GLY A 192 51.49 -11.90 45.01
N GLY A 193 51.94 -10.70 45.38
CA GLY A 193 52.56 -10.19 46.60
C GLY A 193 53.67 -9.20 46.20
N ILE A 194 53.72 -8.04 46.90
CA ILE A 194 54.87 -7.13 47.13
C ILE A 194 55.11 -5.96 46.12
N PRO A 195 55.56 -4.77 46.62
CA PRO A 195 55.22 -3.45 46.08
C PRO A 195 56.39 -2.76 45.36
N ALA A 196 56.10 -1.63 44.69
CA ALA A 196 57.10 -0.69 44.21
C ALA A 196 56.83 0.69 44.83
N GLY A 197 57.84 1.22 45.52
CA GLY A 197 57.85 2.59 46.05
C GLY A 197 58.31 3.61 45.02
N GLY A 198 58.19 4.89 45.40
CA GLY A 198 58.84 6.01 44.74
C GLY A 198 58.02 7.30 44.84
N GLY A 199 58.51 8.24 45.65
CA GLY A 199 58.03 9.63 45.71
C GLY A 199 57.66 10.09 47.10
#